data_AF-A0AAX0S891-F1
#
_entry.id   AF-A0AAX0S891-F1
#
_cell.length_a   1.000
_cell.length_b   1.000
_cell.length_c   1.000
_cell.angle_alpha   90.00
_cell.angle_beta   90.00
_cell.angle_gamma   90.00
#
_symmetry.space_group_name_H-M   'P 1'
#
loop_
_entity.id
_entity.type
_entity.pdbx_description
1 polymer ?
#
loop_
_entity_poly.entity_id
_entity_poly.type
_entity_poly.pdbx_seq_one_letter_code
_entity_poly.pdbx_strand_id
1 'polypeptide(L)'
;MEKAIMTKAEAVELFGSDKCKEHFAKYNKFKSTNLEQALIKTIEQYYESVKKVEQGRAIVYELGSKREVIAEREDNRISNGAWSISYTRNLDILVVSVLEKDEVTETAQTLGKWAVEFGLITQKMYGLLKSRYEKSLKASYIHELKNNFIINDGEERILNDFTSFVNEVNGQLAGTLERMRKAGIIEIHPVYKGHIKETGETISLHEDTVKQILNLKRNLMEEYQVNDFFLLHYQNSQKVKVYNKEWKKELEKVTAENGKELGLDYFYKAFAIMLKAAKNKIIIYLKKYNKEGIDMFMQNKELFLVENENTFYKKRHDYVVEKAQKAEKKFLSKNTVELDADLKMFFDADELARNNYTFDKKYYSLYFDKLYAQRIKDLQEYYGQTFK
;
A
#
# COMPACT_ATOMS: atom_id res chain seq x y z
N MET A 1 12.25 -36.03 -33.42
CA MET A 1 12.69 -34.88 -32.60
C MET A 1 13.47 -35.42 -31.43
N GLU A 2 14.78 -35.13 -31.36
CA GLU A 2 15.61 -35.54 -30.23
C GLU A 2 15.13 -34.85 -28.96
N LYS A 3 14.84 -35.66 -27.94
CA LYS A 3 14.54 -35.16 -26.60
C LYS A 3 15.86 -34.83 -25.91
N ALA A 4 16.08 -33.58 -25.55
CA ALA A 4 17.28 -33.17 -24.85
C ALA A 4 17.18 -33.57 -23.37
N ILE A 5 18.19 -34.30 -22.87
CA ILE A 5 18.30 -34.65 -21.46
C ILE A 5 19.31 -33.72 -20.81
N MET A 6 18.93 -33.15 -19.66
CA MET A 6 19.76 -32.25 -18.87
C MET A 6 19.87 -32.76 -17.43
N THR A 7 21.10 -32.86 -16.93
CA THR A 7 21.34 -33.22 -15.53
C THR A 7 20.96 -32.08 -14.58
N LYS A 8 20.73 -32.41 -13.30
CA LYS A 8 20.45 -31.37 -12.30
C LYS A 8 21.61 -30.39 -12.10
N ALA A 9 22.85 -30.86 -12.24
CA ALA A 9 24.04 -30.01 -12.13
C ALA A 9 24.10 -29.00 -13.27
N GLU A 10 23.96 -29.46 -14.52
CA GLU A 10 23.92 -28.58 -15.71
C GLU A 10 22.76 -27.59 -15.63
N ALA A 11 21.58 -28.04 -15.20
CA ALA A 11 20.43 -27.18 -15.02
C ALA A 11 20.69 -26.06 -13.99
N VAL A 12 21.33 -26.38 -12.86
CA VAL A 12 21.70 -25.39 -11.83
C VAL A 12 22.74 -24.40 -12.35
N GLU A 13 23.71 -24.86 -13.12
CA GLU A 13 24.76 -24.02 -13.66
C GLU A 13 24.21 -23.00 -14.66
N LEU A 14 23.39 -23.48 -15.61
CA LEU A 14 22.84 -22.68 -16.70
C LEU A 14 21.65 -21.79 -16.28
N PHE A 15 20.78 -22.27 -15.39
CA PHE A 15 19.51 -21.61 -15.07
C PHE A 15 19.30 -21.31 -13.58
N GLY A 16 20.20 -21.76 -12.71
CA GLY A 16 20.11 -21.53 -11.27
C GLY A 16 20.42 -20.10 -10.85
N SER A 17 19.68 -19.58 -9.87
CA SER A 17 20.06 -18.39 -9.12
C SER A 17 21.23 -18.66 -8.19
N ASP A 18 21.88 -17.64 -7.65
CA ASP A 18 23.02 -17.78 -6.72
C ASP A 18 22.67 -18.69 -5.53
N LYS A 19 21.48 -18.48 -4.94
CA LYS A 19 20.96 -19.35 -3.87
C LYS A 19 20.78 -20.81 -4.30
N CYS A 20 20.39 -21.03 -5.55
CA CYS A 20 20.25 -22.38 -6.12
C CYS A 20 21.63 -23.05 -6.26
N LYS A 21 22.61 -22.30 -6.78
CA LYS A 21 24.00 -22.73 -6.96
C LYS A 21 24.67 -23.05 -5.63
N GLU A 22 24.57 -22.15 -4.64
CA GLU A 22 25.08 -22.36 -3.28
C GLU A 22 24.47 -23.61 -2.61
N HIS A 23 23.15 -23.77 -2.72
CA HIS A 23 22.45 -24.91 -2.16
C HIS A 23 22.88 -26.23 -2.80
N PHE A 24 23.01 -26.25 -4.12
CA PHE A 24 23.43 -27.45 -4.85
C PHE A 24 24.90 -27.79 -4.58
N ALA A 25 25.79 -26.80 -4.51
CA ALA A 25 27.19 -27.00 -4.14
C ALA A 25 27.33 -27.62 -2.74
N LYS A 26 26.50 -27.19 -1.77
CA LYS A 26 26.55 -27.69 -0.39
C LYS A 26 26.04 -29.13 -0.23
N TYR A 27 25.01 -29.52 -0.98
CA TYR A 27 24.31 -30.80 -0.74
C TYR A 27 24.42 -31.80 -1.89
N ASN A 28 24.92 -31.38 -3.05
CA ASN A 28 24.94 -32.11 -4.32
C ASN A 28 23.56 -32.65 -4.75
N LYS A 29 22.48 -32.07 -4.20
CA LYS A 29 21.08 -32.40 -4.47
C LYS A 29 20.14 -31.32 -3.93
N PHE A 30 18.93 -31.27 -4.48
CA PHE A 30 17.87 -30.43 -3.95
C PHE A 30 17.24 -31.02 -2.69
N LYS A 31 17.65 -30.52 -1.52
CA LYS A 31 16.88 -30.68 -0.26
C LYS A 31 15.65 -29.78 -0.15
N SER A 32 15.58 -28.68 -0.91
CA SER A 32 14.44 -27.74 -0.90
C SER A 32 13.64 -27.87 -2.18
N THR A 33 12.40 -28.37 -2.07
CA THR A 33 11.47 -28.49 -3.20
C THR A 33 11.18 -27.15 -3.85
N ASN A 34 11.12 -26.08 -3.06
CA ASN A 34 10.85 -24.72 -3.56
C ASN A 34 11.98 -24.20 -4.46
N LEU A 35 13.24 -24.49 -4.12
CA LEU A 35 14.39 -24.11 -4.95
C LEU A 35 14.40 -24.90 -6.27
N GLU A 36 14.10 -26.20 -6.21
CA GLU A 36 14.03 -27.05 -7.39
C GLU A 36 12.86 -26.63 -8.32
N GLN A 37 11.69 -26.34 -7.77
CA GLN A 37 10.55 -25.84 -8.55
C GLN A 37 10.83 -24.46 -9.17
N ALA A 38 11.51 -23.56 -8.44
CA ALA A 38 11.88 -22.26 -8.97
C ALA A 38 12.81 -22.38 -10.18
N LEU A 39 13.77 -23.32 -10.12
CA LEU A 39 14.66 -23.65 -11.23
C LEU A 39 13.88 -24.20 -12.44
N ILE A 40 13.01 -25.20 -12.22
CA ILE A 40 12.21 -25.81 -13.30
C ILE A 40 11.37 -24.74 -14.01
N LYS A 41 10.71 -23.85 -13.26
CA LYS A 41 9.95 -22.73 -13.83
C LYS A 41 10.80 -21.80 -14.69
N THR A 42 12.07 -21.61 -14.34
CA THR A 42 12.99 -20.80 -15.16
C THR A 42 13.34 -21.55 -16.45
N ILE A 43 13.54 -22.86 -16.40
CA ILE A 43 13.80 -23.69 -17.59
C ILE A 43 12.58 -23.70 -18.54
N GLU A 44 11.35 -23.77 -18.00
CA GLU A 44 10.10 -23.71 -18.77
C GLU A 44 9.89 -22.39 -19.53
N GLN A 45 10.62 -21.32 -19.18
CA GLN A 45 10.62 -20.10 -19.98
C GLN A 45 11.37 -20.26 -21.31
N TYR A 46 12.34 -21.17 -21.37
CA TYR A 46 13.19 -21.41 -22.53
C TYR A 46 12.79 -22.66 -23.32
N TYR A 47 12.09 -23.60 -22.69
CA TYR A 47 11.66 -24.87 -23.31
C TYR A 47 10.15 -25.06 -23.18
N GLU A 48 9.55 -25.78 -24.13
CA GLU A 48 8.09 -26.02 -24.16
C GLU A 48 7.59 -26.86 -22.99
N SER A 49 8.43 -27.76 -22.47
CA SER A 49 8.12 -28.57 -21.29
C SER A 49 9.39 -29.04 -20.59
N VAL A 50 9.26 -29.34 -19.30
CA VAL A 50 10.32 -29.93 -18.47
C VAL A 50 9.72 -31.07 -17.67
N LYS A 51 10.22 -32.29 -17.86
CA LYS A 51 9.76 -33.48 -17.12
C LYS A 51 10.89 -34.07 -16.30
N LYS A 52 10.60 -34.47 -15.07
CA LYS A 52 11.53 -35.27 -14.26
C LYS A 52 11.44 -36.72 -14.73
N VAL A 53 12.56 -37.28 -15.17
CA VAL A 53 12.64 -38.68 -15.60
C VAL A 53 13.79 -39.37 -14.88
N GLU A 54 13.63 -40.67 -14.66
CA GLU A 54 14.69 -41.51 -14.09
C GLU A 54 15.58 -42.03 -15.21
N GLN A 55 16.89 -41.79 -15.10
CA GLN A 55 17.90 -42.36 -15.97
C GLN A 55 18.91 -43.11 -15.11
N GLY A 56 18.74 -44.43 -15.03
CA GLY A 56 19.47 -45.27 -14.08
C GLY A 56 19.11 -44.94 -12.63
N ARG A 57 20.11 -44.63 -11.79
CA ARG A 57 19.90 -44.25 -10.38
C ARG A 57 19.71 -42.75 -10.15
N ALA A 58 19.69 -41.94 -11.21
CA ALA A 58 19.63 -40.48 -11.13
C ALA A 58 18.33 -39.94 -11.73
N ILE A 59 17.85 -38.82 -11.18
CA ILE A 59 16.73 -38.05 -11.73
C ILE A 59 17.31 -36.93 -12.59
N VAL A 60 16.90 -36.88 -13.85
CA VAL A 60 17.29 -35.87 -14.85
C VAL A 60 16.08 -35.12 -15.37
N TYR A 61 16.30 -34.02 -16.10
CA TYR A 61 15.25 -33.24 -16.74
C TYR A 61 15.21 -33.55 -18.25
N GLU A 62 14.08 -34.10 -18.70
CA GLU A 62 13.74 -34.22 -20.11
C GLU A 62 13.12 -32.90 -20.59
N LEU A 63 13.76 -32.26 -21.55
CA LEU A 63 13.35 -30.97 -22.10
C LEU A 63 12.59 -31.17 -23.42
N GLY A 64 11.50 -30.42 -23.57
CA GLY A 64 10.80 -30.27 -24.85
C GLY A 64 11.56 -29.38 -25.84
N SER A 65 10.91 -28.96 -26.92
CA SER A 65 11.52 -28.07 -27.91
C SER A 65 11.94 -26.74 -27.28
N LYS A 66 13.06 -26.18 -27.71
CA LYS A 66 13.50 -24.85 -27.31
C LYS A 66 12.58 -23.80 -27.94
N ARG A 67 12.13 -22.83 -27.15
CA ARG A 67 11.28 -21.74 -27.62
C ARG A 67 12.09 -20.70 -28.39
N GLU A 68 11.51 -20.13 -29.44
CA GLU A 68 12.09 -19.01 -30.18
C GLU A 68 12.05 -17.69 -29.38
N VAL A 69 11.04 -17.55 -28.51
CA VAL A 69 10.85 -16.39 -27.62
C VAL A 69 10.73 -16.88 -26.18
N ILE A 70 11.42 -16.19 -25.25
CA ILE A 70 11.34 -16.48 -23.82
C ILE A 70 9.90 -16.28 -23.35
N ALA A 71 9.29 -17.34 -22.81
CA ALA A 71 7.93 -17.27 -22.30
C ALA A 71 7.87 -16.49 -20.97
N GLU A 72 6.74 -15.81 -20.74
CA GLU A 72 6.46 -15.23 -19.43
C GLU A 72 6.46 -16.32 -18.36
N ARG A 73 7.08 -16.04 -17.22
CA ARG A 73 7.11 -16.98 -16.11
C ARG A 73 5.70 -17.12 -15.54
N GLU A 74 5.11 -18.32 -15.62
CA GLU A 74 3.86 -18.62 -14.92
C GLU A 74 4.08 -18.57 -13.40
N ASP A 75 3.79 -17.41 -12.82
CA ASP A 75 3.75 -17.22 -11.39
C ASP A 75 2.36 -17.54 -10.84
N ASN A 76 2.07 -18.83 -10.64
CA ASN A 76 0.89 -19.31 -9.94
C ASN A 76 0.89 -19.01 -8.43
N ARG A 77 1.74 -18.10 -7.93
CA ARG A 77 1.58 -17.54 -6.59
C ARG A 77 0.25 -16.79 -6.54
N ILE A 78 -0.75 -17.45 -5.96
CA ILE A 78 -2.12 -16.94 -5.79
C ILE A 78 -2.11 -15.60 -5.05
N SER A 79 -1.07 -15.32 -4.26
CA SER A 79 -0.71 -13.95 -3.91
C SER A 79 0.78 -13.84 -3.58
N ASN A 80 1.46 -12.84 -4.12
CA ASN A 80 2.77 -12.39 -3.60
C ASN A 80 2.56 -11.70 -2.24
N GLY A 81 2.08 -12.44 -1.23
CA GLY A 81 1.81 -11.93 0.11
C GLY A 81 0.56 -11.03 0.21
N ALA A 82 -0.29 -10.93 -0.82
CA ALA A 82 -1.53 -10.12 -0.76
C ALA A 82 -2.51 -10.58 0.32
N TRP A 83 -2.34 -11.79 0.86
CA TRP A 83 -3.11 -12.33 1.98
C TRP A 83 -2.31 -12.47 3.28
N SER A 84 -1.09 -11.93 3.34
CA SER A 84 -0.29 -11.91 4.58
C SER A 84 -0.95 -11.03 5.66
N ILE A 85 -1.80 -10.09 5.23
CA ILE A 85 -2.55 -9.19 6.10
C ILE A 85 -3.97 -9.74 6.25
N SER A 86 -4.24 -10.31 7.42
CA SER A 86 -5.44 -11.14 7.68
C SER A 86 -6.78 -10.43 7.44
N TYR A 87 -6.86 -9.11 7.65
CA TYR A 87 -8.09 -8.35 7.44
C TYR A 87 -8.38 -8.06 5.96
N THR A 88 -7.41 -8.21 5.06
CA THR A 88 -7.62 -7.94 3.62
C THR A 88 -8.27 -9.11 2.87
N ARG A 89 -8.47 -10.27 3.52
CA ARG A 89 -8.86 -11.56 2.91
C ARG A 89 -10.11 -11.51 2.01
N ASN A 90 -11.07 -10.65 2.33
CA ASN A 90 -12.35 -10.56 1.62
C ASN A 90 -12.47 -9.28 0.77
N LEU A 91 -11.38 -8.56 0.55
CA LEU A 91 -11.40 -7.24 -0.09
C LEU A 91 -11.96 -7.28 -1.52
N ASP A 92 -11.64 -8.30 -2.32
CA ASP A 92 -12.18 -8.45 -3.68
C ASP A 92 -13.71 -8.64 -3.66
N ILE A 93 -14.23 -9.36 -2.66
CA ILE A 93 -15.68 -9.57 -2.47
C ILE A 93 -16.35 -8.24 -2.09
N LEU A 94 -15.73 -7.46 -1.20
CA LEU A 94 -16.23 -6.13 -0.80
C LEU A 94 -16.29 -5.17 -1.99
N VAL A 95 -15.23 -5.10 -2.80
CA VAL A 95 -15.19 -4.25 -3.99
C VAL A 95 -16.32 -4.62 -4.95
N VAL A 96 -16.47 -5.91 -5.27
CA VAL A 96 -17.56 -6.37 -6.14
C VAL A 96 -18.92 -6.05 -5.54
N SER A 97 -19.13 -6.33 -4.25
CA SER A 97 -20.39 -6.11 -3.54
C SER A 97 -20.87 -4.67 -3.64
N VAL A 98 -19.96 -3.70 -3.49
CA VAL A 98 -20.27 -2.28 -3.57
C VAL A 98 -20.50 -1.85 -5.02
N LEU A 99 -19.67 -2.29 -5.96
CA LEU A 99 -19.84 -1.93 -7.37
C LEU A 99 -21.06 -2.59 -8.04
N GLU A 100 -21.60 -3.68 -7.47
CA GLU A 100 -22.88 -4.28 -7.89
C GLU A 100 -24.10 -3.45 -7.45
N LYS A 101 -23.95 -2.66 -6.37
CA LYS A 101 -24.99 -1.73 -5.95
C LYS A 101 -24.77 -0.47 -6.79
N ASP A 102 -25.64 -0.20 -7.76
CA ASP A 102 -25.62 1.04 -8.57
C ASP A 102 -25.84 2.33 -7.74
N GLU A 103 -25.64 2.28 -6.42
CA GLU A 103 -25.84 3.33 -5.42
C GLU A 103 -24.57 4.19 -5.21
N VAL A 104 -23.53 4.04 -6.04
CA VAL A 104 -22.32 4.84 -5.92
C VAL A 104 -22.64 6.30 -6.25
N THR A 105 -22.68 7.15 -5.22
CA THR A 105 -23.08 8.57 -5.28
C THR A 105 -22.21 9.42 -6.22
N GLU A 106 -20.91 9.10 -6.35
CA GLU A 106 -20.01 9.72 -7.31
C GLU A 106 -19.23 8.67 -8.10
N THR A 107 -19.33 8.72 -9.43
CA THR A 107 -18.67 7.75 -10.31
C THR A 107 -17.14 7.86 -10.26
N ALA A 108 -16.56 9.03 -9.93
CA ALA A 108 -15.11 9.24 -9.87
C ALA A 108 -14.65 9.90 -8.55
N GLN A 109 -13.85 9.18 -7.76
CA GLN A 109 -13.50 9.56 -6.39
C GLN A 109 -12.03 9.33 -6.06
N THR A 110 -11.51 9.92 -4.99
CA THR A 110 -10.16 9.61 -4.49
C THR A 110 -10.13 8.19 -3.90
N LEU A 111 -8.95 7.55 -3.86
CA LEU A 111 -8.81 6.24 -3.23
C LEU A 111 -9.24 6.24 -1.76
N GLY A 112 -9.00 7.34 -1.03
CA GLY A 112 -9.45 7.48 0.35
C GLY A 112 -10.98 7.49 0.47
N LYS A 113 -11.67 8.15 -0.46
CA LYS A 113 -13.14 8.13 -0.50
C LYS A 113 -13.67 6.76 -0.92
N TRP A 114 -13.05 6.10 -1.92
CA TRP A 114 -13.36 4.72 -2.26
C TRP A 114 -13.15 3.74 -1.10
N ALA A 115 -12.12 3.95 -0.29
CA ALA A 115 -11.89 3.13 0.90
C ALA A 115 -13.03 3.29 1.94
N VAL A 116 -13.72 4.43 1.98
CA VAL A 116 -14.94 4.60 2.77
C VAL A 116 -16.11 3.85 2.15
N GLU A 117 -16.34 4.02 0.84
CA GLU A 117 -17.44 3.33 0.12
C GLU A 117 -17.32 1.81 0.19
N PHE A 118 -16.08 1.28 0.18
CA PHE A 118 -15.80 -0.15 0.35
C PHE A 118 -15.80 -0.64 1.80
N GLY A 119 -16.09 0.24 2.78
CA GLY A 119 -16.15 -0.14 4.20
C GLY A 119 -14.79 -0.49 4.81
N LEU A 120 -13.70 0.12 4.33
CA LEU A 120 -12.33 -0.18 4.77
C LEU A 120 -11.78 0.84 5.78
N ILE A 121 -12.24 2.08 5.69
CA ILE A 121 -12.00 3.14 6.68
C ILE A 121 -13.28 3.90 6.99
N THR A 122 -13.35 4.50 8.18
CA THR A 122 -14.49 5.33 8.61
C THR A 122 -14.45 6.72 7.95
N GLN A 123 -15.57 7.45 8.02
CA GLN A 123 -15.60 8.87 7.65
C GLN A 123 -14.60 9.70 8.46
N LYS A 124 -14.45 9.42 9.76
CA LYS A 124 -13.49 10.12 10.62
C LYS A 124 -12.04 9.84 10.18
N MET A 125 -11.72 8.59 9.85
CA MET A 125 -10.42 8.21 9.28
C MET A 125 -10.16 8.88 7.93
N TYR A 126 -11.18 9.03 7.09
CA TYR A 126 -11.06 9.79 5.84
C TYR A 126 -10.78 11.28 6.10
N GLY A 127 -11.43 11.86 7.12
CA GLY A 127 -11.12 13.21 7.61
C GLY A 127 -9.65 13.38 8.01
N LEU A 128 -9.06 12.39 8.71
CA LEU A 128 -7.63 12.39 9.04
C LEU A 128 -6.75 12.45 7.80
N LEU A 129 -7.06 11.65 6.77
CA LEU A 129 -6.30 11.67 5.52
C LEU A 129 -6.30 13.05 4.86
N LYS A 130 -7.42 13.78 4.92
CA LYS A 130 -7.53 15.16 4.42
C LYS A 130 -6.71 16.15 5.24
N SER A 131 -6.73 16.03 6.57
CA SER A 131 -6.05 16.96 7.49
C SER A 131 -4.52 17.03 7.30
N ARG A 132 -3.92 16.05 6.61
CA ARG A 132 -2.50 16.11 6.21
C ARG A 132 -2.16 17.33 5.38
N TYR A 133 -3.14 17.84 4.63
CA TYR A 133 -2.97 18.97 3.71
C TYR A 133 -3.58 20.26 4.27
N GLU A 134 -4.33 20.19 5.36
CA GLU A 134 -5.06 21.31 5.94
C GLU A 134 -4.69 21.52 7.42
N LYS A 135 -3.88 22.56 7.69
CA LYS A 135 -3.34 22.83 9.03
C LYS A 135 -4.43 23.14 10.07
N SER A 136 -5.48 23.88 9.68
CA SER A 136 -6.63 24.21 10.53
C SER A 136 -7.37 22.94 10.99
N LEU A 137 -7.73 22.08 10.04
CA LEU A 137 -8.41 20.82 10.32
C LEU A 137 -7.55 19.88 11.18
N LYS A 138 -6.23 19.85 10.95
CA LYS A 138 -5.32 19.08 11.80
C LYS A 138 -5.29 19.61 13.23
N ALA A 139 -5.25 20.94 13.39
CA ALA A 139 -5.26 21.57 14.71
C ALA A 139 -6.57 21.29 15.46
N SER A 140 -7.73 21.27 14.77
CA SER A 140 -9.00 20.92 15.40
C SER A 140 -9.03 19.47 15.87
N TYR A 141 -8.51 18.52 15.08
CA TYR A 141 -8.41 17.13 15.52
C TYR A 141 -7.47 16.95 16.71
N ILE A 142 -6.32 17.63 16.72
CA ILE A 142 -5.42 17.60 17.88
C ILE A 142 -6.13 18.13 19.13
N HIS A 143 -6.87 19.23 19.02
CA HIS A 143 -7.62 19.80 20.14
C HIS A 143 -8.70 18.82 20.64
N GLU A 144 -9.45 18.21 19.73
CA GLU A 144 -10.45 17.20 20.06
C GLU A 144 -9.83 15.99 20.78
N LEU A 145 -8.69 15.47 20.30
CA LEU A 145 -8.02 14.33 20.92
C LEU A 145 -7.52 14.64 22.34
N LYS A 146 -7.05 15.87 22.59
CA LYS A 146 -6.66 16.32 23.93
C LYS A 146 -7.86 16.45 24.86
N ASN A 147 -8.97 17.03 24.38
CA ASN A 147 -10.19 17.17 25.17
C ASN A 147 -10.81 15.81 25.55
N ASN A 148 -10.60 14.79 24.71
CA ASN A 148 -11.03 13.41 24.97
C ASN A 148 -9.97 12.57 25.72
N PHE A 149 -8.87 13.18 26.19
CA PHE A 149 -7.78 12.51 26.91
C PHE A 149 -7.12 11.33 26.16
N ILE A 150 -7.16 11.38 24.82
CA ILE A 150 -6.56 10.34 23.95
C ILE A 150 -5.06 10.59 23.78
N ILE A 151 -4.66 11.86 23.69
CA ILE A 151 -3.26 12.29 23.63
C ILE A 151 -3.04 13.46 24.60
N ASN A 152 -1.80 13.62 25.07
CA ASN A 152 -1.40 14.74 25.91
C ASN A 152 -0.71 15.87 25.11
N ASP A 153 -0.49 17.02 25.77
CA ASP A 153 0.32 18.10 25.21
C ASP A 153 1.74 17.63 24.89
N GLY A 154 2.19 17.86 23.65
CA GLY A 154 3.49 17.42 23.13
C GLY A 154 3.51 16.02 22.51
N GLU A 155 2.37 15.32 22.48
CA GLU A 155 2.22 14.02 21.81
C GLU A 155 1.64 14.17 20.38
N GLU A 156 1.43 15.39 19.88
CA GLU A 156 0.64 15.68 18.66
C GLU A 156 1.16 14.96 17.41
N ARG A 157 2.47 14.68 17.37
CA ARG A 157 3.10 13.98 16.25
C ARG A 157 2.55 12.57 16.05
N ILE A 158 2.06 11.92 17.11
CA ILE A 158 1.55 10.55 17.02
C ILE A 158 0.32 10.45 16.09
N LEU A 159 -0.41 11.55 15.90
CA LEU A 159 -1.50 11.60 14.94
C LEU A 159 -1.01 11.38 13.50
N ASN A 160 0.21 11.81 13.15
CA ASN A 160 0.80 11.57 11.82
C ASN A 160 1.10 10.09 11.61
N ASP A 161 1.61 9.43 12.64
CA ASP A 161 1.90 8.00 12.63
C ASP A 161 0.61 7.21 12.44
N PHE A 162 -0.43 7.54 13.23
CA PHE A 162 -1.75 6.94 13.07
C PHE A 162 -2.35 7.18 11.68
N THR A 163 -2.27 8.41 11.17
CA THR A 163 -2.74 8.73 9.82
C THR A 163 -1.99 7.93 8.74
N SER A 164 -0.73 7.58 8.98
CA SER A 164 0.04 6.71 8.08
C SER A 164 -0.51 5.29 8.06
N PHE A 165 -0.89 4.72 9.21
CA PHE A 165 -1.60 3.43 9.28
C PHE A 165 -2.95 3.47 8.54
N VAL A 166 -3.69 4.57 8.63
CA VAL A 166 -4.93 4.75 7.83
C VAL A 166 -4.60 4.76 6.33
N ASN A 167 -3.56 5.49 5.93
CA ASN A 167 -3.16 5.60 4.53
C ASN A 167 -2.64 4.28 3.93
N GLU A 168 -2.14 3.34 4.74
CA GLU A 168 -1.76 2.00 4.27
C GLU A 168 -2.93 1.25 3.65
N VAL A 169 -4.16 1.50 4.12
CA VAL A 169 -5.39 0.91 3.54
C VAL A 169 -5.56 1.34 2.08
N ASN A 170 -5.22 2.59 1.73
CA ASN A 170 -5.25 3.05 0.34
C ASN A 170 -4.27 2.28 -0.54
N GLY A 171 -3.09 1.94 -0.02
CA GLY A 171 -2.10 1.13 -0.73
C GLY A 171 -2.59 -0.31 -0.97
N GLN A 172 -3.23 -0.89 0.03
CA GLN A 172 -3.83 -2.23 -0.05
C GLN A 172 -5.00 -2.26 -1.04
N LEU A 173 -5.87 -1.24 -0.99
CA LEU A 173 -6.96 -1.07 -1.93
C LEU A 173 -6.42 -0.90 -3.36
N ALA A 174 -5.44 -0.03 -3.58
CA ALA A 174 -4.81 0.14 -4.89
C ALA A 174 -4.24 -1.17 -5.45
N GLY A 175 -3.58 -1.97 -4.61
CA GLY A 175 -3.07 -3.29 -4.99
C GLY A 175 -4.18 -4.28 -5.37
N THR A 176 -5.32 -4.26 -4.67
CA THR A 176 -6.49 -5.08 -5.01
C THR A 176 -7.14 -4.63 -6.30
N LEU A 177 -7.38 -3.33 -6.46
CA LEU A 177 -7.97 -2.77 -7.67
C LEU A 177 -7.10 -3.07 -8.90
N GLU A 178 -5.78 -2.93 -8.79
CA GLU A 178 -4.87 -3.24 -9.90
C GLU A 178 -4.88 -4.75 -10.25
N ARG A 179 -4.96 -5.63 -9.24
CA ARG A 179 -5.12 -7.08 -9.47
C ARG A 179 -6.43 -7.38 -10.20
N MET A 180 -7.54 -6.83 -9.74
CA MET A 180 -8.86 -7.03 -10.35
C MET A 180 -8.93 -6.45 -11.77
N ARG A 181 -8.28 -5.30 -12.02
CA ARG A 181 -8.14 -4.70 -13.35
C ARG A 181 -7.36 -5.61 -14.29
N LYS A 182 -6.22 -6.15 -13.86
CA LYS A 182 -5.42 -7.11 -14.64
C LYS A 182 -6.18 -8.41 -14.96
N ALA A 183 -7.01 -8.87 -14.04
CA ALA A 183 -7.90 -10.01 -14.27
C ALA A 183 -9.11 -9.68 -15.18
N GLY A 184 -9.27 -8.42 -15.58
CA GLY A 184 -10.38 -7.93 -16.39
C GLY A 184 -11.72 -8.10 -15.68
N ILE A 185 -11.74 -7.91 -14.35
CA ILE A 185 -12.94 -7.93 -13.51
C ILE A 185 -13.55 -6.52 -13.44
N ILE A 186 -12.69 -5.52 -13.26
CA ILE A 186 -13.06 -4.11 -13.21
C ILE A 186 -12.34 -3.32 -14.29
N GLU A 187 -12.87 -2.14 -14.57
CA GLU A 187 -12.19 -1.06 -15.29
C GLU A 187 -11.93 0.11 -14.35
N ILE A 188 -10.80 0.79 -14.57
CA ILE A 188 -10.40 1.96 -13.79
C ILE A 188 -10.07 3.08 -14.76
N HIS A 189 -10.85 4.15 -14.73
CA HIS A 189 -10.65 5.34 -15.56
C HIS A 189 -10.15 6.49 -14.69
N PRO A 190 -8.97 7.06 -14.97
CA PRO A 190 -8.49 8.22 -14.23
C PRO A 190 -9.28 9.46 -14.63
N VAL A 191 -9.76 10.20 -13.64
CA VAL A 191 -10.44 11.49 -13.83
C VAL A 191 -9.69 12.55 -13.05
N TYR A 192 -9.27 13.62 -13.71
CA TYR A 192 -8.62 14.73 -13.01
C TYR A 192 -9.66 15.75 -12.60
N LYS A 193 -9.61 16.17 -11.33
CA LYS A 193 -10.48 17.20 -10.77
C LYS A 193 -9.63 18.42 -10.38
N GLY A 194 -10.14 19.62 -10.63
CA GLY A 194 -9.52 20.89 -10.27
C GLY A 194 -10.43 21.68 -9.34
N HIS A 195 -9.86 22.34 -8.34
CA HIS A 195 -10.59 23.24 -7.45
C HIS A 195 -10.37 24.69 -7.89
N ILE A 196 -11.46 25.45 -7.99
CA ILE A 196 -11.47 26.85 -8.40
C ILE A 196 -11.43 27.70 -7.14
N LYS A 197 -10.38 28.52 -7.01
CA LYS A 197 -10.11 29.32 -5.82
C LYS A 197 -11.21 30.34 -5.50
N GLU A 198 -11.73 31.00 -6.53
CA GLU A 198 -12.71 32.08 -6.38
C GLU A 198 -14.08 31.58 -5.94
N THR A 199 -14.55 30.48 -6.51
CA THR A 199 -15.91 29.95 -6.24
C THR A 199 -15.92 28.86 -5.17
N GLY A 200 -14.76 28.23 -4.89
CA GLY A 200 -14.67 27.05 -4.02
C GLY A 200 -15.21 25.77 -4.68
N GLU A 201 -15.53 25.81 -5.97
CA GLU A 201 -16.11 24.68 -6.69
C GLU A 201 -15.03 23.71 -7.18
N THR A 202 -15.39 22.43 -7.28
CA THR A 202 -14.54 21.41 -7.90
C THR A 202 -15.12 20.96 -9.22
N ILE A 203 -14.32 21.03 -10.29
CA ILE A 203 -14.71 20.65 -11.65
C ILE A 203 -13.89 19.46 -12.16
N SER A 204 -14.44 18.70 -13.10
CA SER A 204 -13.65 17.73 -13.87
C SER A 204 -12.86 18.45 -14.95
N LEU A 205 -11.57 18.11 -15.09
CA LEU A 205 -10.65 18.74 -16.03
C LEU A 205 -10.61 17.94 -17.34
N HIS A 206 -10.68 18.65 -18.46
CA HIS A 206 -10.48 18.06 -19.78
C HIS A 206 -9.03 17.55 -19.96
N GLU A 207 -8.82 16.56 -20.81
CA GLU A 207 -7.51 15.94 -21.04
C GLU A 207 -6.45 16.97 -21.47
N ASP A 208 -6.82 17.93 -22.32
CA ASP A 208 -5.89 18.96 -22.79
C ASP A 208 -5.52 19.96 -21.70
N THR A 209 -6.46 20.33 -20.83
CA THR A 209 -6.16 21.12 -19.63
C THR A 209 -5.22 20.35 -18.69
N VAL A 210 -5.41 19.04 -18.53
CA VAL A 210 -4.49 18.21 -17.74
C VAL A 210 -3.09 18.16 -18.36
N LYS A 211 -2.99 18.01 -19.68
CA LYS A 211 -1.70 18.06 -20.39
C LYS A 211 -1.00 19.41 -20.18
N GLN A 212 -1.73 20.51 -20.24
CA GLN A 212 -1.22 21.85 -19.96
C GLN A 212 -0.65 21.93 -18.53
N ILE A 213 -1.41 21.48 -17.53
CA ILE A 213 -0.98 21.46 -16.12
C ILE A 213 0.28 20.61 -15.92
N LEU A 214 0.32 19.42 -16.52
CA LEU A 214 1.47 18.50 -16.37
C LEU A 214 2.73 19.03 -17.06
N ASN A 215 2.59 19.68 -18.21
CA ASN A 215 3.71 20.34 -18.89
C ASN A 215 4.21 21.55 -18.09
N LEU A 216 3.30 22.38 -17.57
CA LEU A 216 3.64 23.48 -16.66
C LEU A 216 4.44 22.96 -15.45
N LYS A 217 3.97 21.88 -14.83
CA LYS A 217 4.66 21.25 -13.68
C LYS A 217 6.08 20.84 -14.04
N ARG A 218 6.27 20.18 -15.20
CA ARG A 218 7.58 19.73 -15.67
C ARG A 218 8.52 20.91 -15.92
N ASN A 219 8.05 21.93 -16.62
CA ASN A 219 8.87 23.09 -16.95
C ASN A 219 9.34 23.84 -15.70
N LEU A 220 8.43 24.07 -14.74
CA LEU A 220 8.79 24.70 -13.45
C LEU A 220 9.75 23.83 -12.64
N MET A 221 9.59 22.51 -12.66
CA MET A 221 10.52 21.59 -11.99
C MET A 221 11.94 21.70 -12.55
N GLU A 222 12.06 21.75 -13.88
CA GLU A 222 13.35 21.93 -14.57
C GLU A 222 13.97 23.30 -14.25
N GLU A 223 13.19 24.37 -14.34
CA GLU A 223 13.64 25.75 -14.06
C GLU A 223 14.20 25.89 -12.63
N TYR A 224 13.47 25.38 -11.64
CA TYR A 224 13.87 25.48 -10.23
C TYR A 224 14.80 24.34 -9.78
N GLN A 225 15.16 23.43 -10.68
CA GLN A 225 16.01 22.26 -10.43
C GLN A 225 15.50 21.42 -9.25
N VAL A 226 14.20 21.15 -9.24
CA VAL A 226 13.52 20.30 -8.25
C VAL A 226 12.82 19.16 -8.96
N ASN A 227 12.60 18.06 -8.24
CA ASN A 227 11.79 16.94 -8.72
C ASN A 227 10.79 16.53 -7.63
N ASP A 228 9.87 15.62 -7.95
CA ASP A 228 8.86 15.15 -6.98
C ASP A 228 9.49 14.69 -5.65
N PHE A 229 10.61 13.97 -5.70
CA PHE A 229 11.34 13.55 -4.49
C PHE A 229 11.81 14.75 -3.67
N PHE A 230 12.41 15.76 -4.31
CA PHE A 230 12.94 16.94 -3.65
C PHE A 230 11.82 17.78 -3.02
N LEU A 231 10.72 17.99 -3.74
CA LEU A 231 9.54 18.69 -3.24
C LEU A 231 8.96 18.02 -1.99
N LEU A 232 8.94 16.68 -1.96
CA LEU A 232 8.40 15.91 -0.83
C LEU A 232 9.30 15.96 0.41
N HIS A 233 10.62 15.84 0.26
CA HIS A 233 11.55 15.66 1.39
C HIS A 233 12.15 16.99 1.89
N TYR A 234 12.23 18.02 1.05
CA TYR A 234 12.86 19.30 1.38
C TYR A 234 11.89 20.48 1.32
N GLN A 235 10.68 20.28 1.85
CA GLN A 235 9.57 21.24 1.82
C GLN A 235 9.93 22.64 2.34
N ASN A 236 10.85 22.73 3.30
CA ASN A 236 11.27 23.99 3.91
C ASN A 236 12.43 24.69 3.19
N SER A 237 13.03 24.06 2.18
CA SER A 237 14.12 24.64 1.41
C SER A 237 13.65 25.86 0.61
N GLN A 238 14.55 26.80 0.38
CA GLN A 238 14.22 28.02 -0.37
C GLN A 238 13.76 27.71 -1.80
N LYS A 239 14.40 26.75 -2.48
CA LYS A 239 14.01 26.30 -3.82
C LYS A 239 12.56 25.83 -3.87
N VAL A 240 12.14 24.99 -2.91
CA VAL A 240 10.77 24.48 -2.84
C VAL A 240 9.76 25.57 -2.53
N LYS A 241 10.10 26.53 -1.65
CA LYS A 241 9.24 27.67 -1.35
C LYS A 241 8.99 28.56 -2.58
N VAL A 242 10.04 28.85 -3.34
CA VAL A 242 9.94 29.66 -4.56
C VAL A 242 9.16 28.91 -5.64
N TYR A 243 9.50 27.64 -5.90
CA TYR A 243 8.75 26.78 -6.81
C TYR A 243 7.25 26.74 -6.47
N ASN A 244 6.90 26.50 -5.19
CA ASN A 244 5.50 26.40 -4.77
C ASN A 244 4.74 27.73 -4.93
N LYS A 245 5.42 28.87 -4.78
CA LYS A 245 4.82 30.18 -5.00
C LYS A 245 4.51 30.39 -6.48
N GLU A 246 5.46 30.10 -7.36
CA GLU A 246 5.28 30.26 -8.80
C GLU A 246 4.28 29.23 -9.36
N TRP A 247 4.36 27.98 -8.91
CA TRP A 247 3.40 26.93 -9.22
C TRP A 247 1.95 27.37 -8.97
N LYS A 248 1.66 27.93 -7.79
CA LYS A 248 0.31 28.42 -7.47
C LYS A 248 -0.15 29.54 -8.41
N LYS A 249 0.74 30.49 -8.69
CA LYS A 249 0.45 31.62 -9.57
C LYS A 249 0.19 31.18 -11.01
N GLU A 250 0.98 30.26 -11.54
CA GLU A 250 0.82 29.80 -12.91
C GLU A 250 -0.31 28.78 -13.07
N LEU A 251 -0.61 27.99 -12.02
CA LEU A 251 -1.78 27.11 -12.00
C LEU A 251 -3.10 27.88 -12.07
N GLU A 252 -3.19 29.04 -11.41
CA GLU A 252 -4.36 29.92 -11.45
C GLU A 252 -4.68 30.39 -12.89
N LYS A 253 -3.67 30.51 -13.76
CA LYS A 253 -3.79 30.99 -15.14
C LYS A 253 -4.08 29.90 -16.17
N VAL A 254 -4.19 28.64 -15.75
CA VAL A 254 -4.48 27.54 -16.67
C VAL A 254 -5.87 27.75 -17.30
N THR A 255 -5.97 27.49 -18.60
CA THR A 255 -7.16 27.75 -19.40
C THR A 255 -7.96 26.49 -19.70
N ALA A 256 -9.28 26.62 -19.74
CA ALA A 256 -10.17 25.61 -20.31
C ALA A 256 -10.07 25.57 -21.84
N GLU A 257 -10.75 24.60 -22.46
CA GLU A 257 -10.79 24.43 -23.93
C GLU A 257 -11.31 25.66 -24.67
N ASN A 258 -12.22 26.42 -24.05
CA ASN A 258 -12.77 27.66 -24.59
C ASN A 258 -11.86 28.88 -24.38
N GLY A 259 -10.63 28.68 -23.88
CA GLY A 259 -9.66 29.74 -23.62
C GLY A 259 -9.88 30.53 -22.33
N LYS A 260 -10.91 30.21 -21.53
CA LYS A 260 -11.17 30.89 -20.26
C LYS A 260 -10.21 30.41 -19.17
N GLU A 261 -9.59 31.33 -18.43
CA GLU A 261 -8.80 30.99 -17.23
C GLU A 261 -9.69 30.35 -16.16
N LEU A 262 -9.18 29.27 -15.56
CA LEU A 262 -9.93 28.46 -14.60
C LEU A 262 -9.75 28.91 -13.14
N GLY A 263 -8.68 29.66 -12.81
CA GLY A 263 -8.45 30.10 -11.44
C GLY A 263 -8.15 28.95 -10.47
N LEU A 264 -7.43 27.92 -10.92
CA LEU A 264 -7.15 26.72 -10.12
C LEU A 264 -6.11 26.97 -9.02
N ASP A 265 -6.37 26.53 -7.79
CA ASP A 265 -5.39 26.55 -6.70
C ASP A 265 -4.80 25.16 -6.39
N TYR A 266 -5.54 24.09 -6.68
CA TYR A 266 -5.04 22.73 -6.71
C TYR A 266 -5.83 21.84 -7.66
N PHE A 267 -5.21 20.73 -8.06
CA PHE A 267 -5.85 19.67 -8.84
C PHE A 267 -5.41 18.31 -8.30
N TYR A 268 -6.25 17.30 -8.51
CA TYR A 268 -6.00 15.96 -8.01
C TYR A 268 -6.57 14.88 -8.93
N LYS A 269 -6.03 13.67 -8.80
CA LYS A 269 -6.47 12.50 -9.54
C LYS A 269 -7.53 11.75 -8.74
N ALA A 270 -8.68 11.56 -9.36
CA ALA A 270 -9.74 10.66 -8.94
C ALA A 270 -9.78 9.43 -9.86
N PHE A 271 -10.52 8.41 -9.44
CA PHE A 271 -10.65 7.14 -10.14
C PHE A 271 -12.13 6.81 -10.28
N ALA A 272 -12.57 6.60 -11.51
CA ALA A 272 -13.83 5.94 -11.77
C ALA A 272 -13.61 4.44 -11.87
N ILE A 273 -14.36 3.67 -11.07
CA ILE A 273 -14.20 2.23 -10.94
C ILE A 273 -15.53 1.59 -11.28
N MET A 274 -15.53 0.67 -12.24
CA MET A 274 -16.75 0.02 -12.72
C MET A 274 -16.53 -1.48 -12.90
N LEU A 275 -17.59 -2.28 -12.71
CA LEU A 275 -17.56 -3.69 -13.09
C LEU A 275 -17.52 -3.82 -14.61
N LYS A 276 -16.58 -4.62 -15.11
CA LYS A 276 -16.43 -4.94 -16.53
C LYS A 276 -16.88 -6.37 -16.85
N ALA A 277 -16.63 -7.29 -15.93
CA ALA A 277 -16.86 -8.71 -16.15
C ALA A 277 -18.33 -9.10 -15.96
N ALA A 278 -18.78 -10.08 -16.74
CA ALA A 278 -20.05 -10.75 -16.48
C ALA A 278 -20.00 -11.52 -15.15
N LYS A 279 -21.16 -11.64 -14.49
CA LYS A 279 -21.32 -12.27 -13.16
C LYS A 279 -20.63 -13.64 -13.04
N ASN A 280 -20.74 -14.50 -14.05
CA ASN A 280 -20.08 -15.82 -14.05
C ASN A 280 -18.56 -15.71 -13.97
N LYS A 281 -17.94 -14.78 -14.71
CA LYS A 281 -16.49 -14.55 -14.68
C LYS A 281 -16.06 -14.01 -13.32
N ILE A 282 -16.86 -13.14 -12.71
CA ILE A 282 -16.62 -12.61 -11.36
C ILE A 282 -16.63 -13.75 -10.33
N ILE A 283 -17.63 -14.64 -10.36
CA ILE A 283 -17.73 -15.77 -9.42
C ILE A 283 -16.53 -16.72 -9.58
N ILE A 284 -16.14 -17.05 -10.82
CA ILE A 284 -14.97 -17.90 -11.09
C ILE A 284 -13.69 -17.26 -10.53
N TYR A 285 -13.52 -15.95 -10.74
CA TYR A 285 -12.41 -15.19 -10.18
C TYR A 285 -12.42 -15.24 -8.66
N LEU A 286 -13.52 -14.89 -7.99
CA LEU A 286 -13.60 -14.87 -6.54
C LEU A 286 -13.37 -16.26 -5.93
N LYS A 287 -13.88 -17.33 -6.55
CA LYS A 287 -13.62 -18.73 -6.12
C LYS A 287 -12.14 -19.11 -6.20
N LYS A 288 -11.41 -18.62 -7.21
CA LYS A 288 -9.96 -18.85 -7.33
C LYS A 288 -9.18 -18.27 -6.15
N TYR A 289 -9.63 -17.13 -5.62
CA TYR A 289 -8.90 -16.37 -4.61
C TYR A 289 -9.40 -16.62 -3.18
N ASN A 290 -10.69 -16.84 -2.98
CA ASN A 290 -11.28 -17.09 -1.66
C ASN A 290 -12.61 -17.85 -1.76
N LYS A 291 -12.53 -19.15 -2.05
CA LYS A 291 -13.68 -20.05 -2.19
C LYS A 291 -14.63 -20.01 -0.99
N GLU A 292 -14.09 -20.11 0.23
CA GLU A 292 -14.91 -20.09 1.45
C GLU A 292 -15.69 -18.77 1.59
N GLY A 293 -15.02 -17.63 1.38
CA GLY A 293 -15.64 -16.32 1.48
C GLY A 293 -16.77 -16.12 0.47
N ILE A 294 -16.56 -16.55 -0.78
CA ILE A 294 -17.61 -16.43 -1.81
C ILE A 294 -18.75 -17.43 -1.59
N ASP A 295 -18.47 -18.64 -1.10
CA ASP A 295 -19.53 -19.61 -0.79
C ASP A 295 -20.42 -19.08 0.35
N MET A 296 -19.85 -18.46 1.39
CA MET A 296 -20.62 -17.77 2.44
C MET A 296 -21.41 -16.56 1.91
N PHE A 297 -20.78 -15.72 1.09
CA PHE A 297 -21.44 -14.55 0.47
C PHE A 297 -22.65 -14.95 -0.38
N MET A 298 -22.54 -16.06 -1.12
CA MET A 298 -23.64 -16.57 -1.97
C MET A 298 -24.76 -17.23 -1.16
N GLN A 299 -24.48 -17.74 0.05
CA GLN A 299 -25.51 -18.29 0.95
C GLN A 299 -26.34 -17.19 1.61
N ASN A 300 -25.68 -16.16 2.15
CA ASN A 300 -26.35 -15.01 2.77
C ASN A 300 -25.48 -13.76 2.64
N LYS A 301 -25.78 -12.92 1.63
CA LYS A 301 -25.03 -11.70 1.33
C LYS A 301 -25.02 -10.73 2.50
N GLU A 302 -26.16 -10.49 3.15
CA GLU A 302 -26.28 -9.51 4.24
C GLU A 302 -25.51 -9.96 5.48
N LEU A 303 -25.71 -11.20 5.91
CA LEU A 303 -25.00 -11.76 7.06
C LEU A 303 -23.49 -11.76 6.82
N PHE A 304 -23.04 -12.18 5.63
CA PHE A 304 -21.63 -12.17 5.28
C PHE A 304 -21.04 -10.76 5.35
N LEU A 305 -21.73 -9.75 4.83
CA LEU A 305 -21.22 -8.38 4.86
C LEU A 305 -21.05 -7.87 6.30
N VAL A 306 -22.04 -8.11 7.18
CA VAL A 306 -21.97 -7.72 8.59
C VAL A 306 -20.86 -8.48 9.35
N GLU A 307 -20.74 -9.79 9.15
CA GLU A 307 -19.70 -10.59 9.80
C GLU A 307 -18.31 -10.23 9.31
N ASN A 308 -18.15 -10.01 8.00
CA ASN A 308 -16.91 -9.62 7.39
C ASN A 308 -16.47 -8.23 7.87
N GLU A 309 -17.41 -7.30 7.97
CA GLU A 309 -17.20 -5.97 8.53
C GLU A 309 -16.61 -6.04 9.95
N ASN A 310 -17.29 -6.74 10.86
CA ASN A 310 -16.81 -6.94 12.23
C ASN A 310 -15.44 -7.63 12.30
N THR A 311 -15.26 -8.66 11.47
CA THR A 311 -14.01 -9.40 11.37
C THR A 311 -12.87 -8.52 10.85
N PHE A 312 -13.15 -7.66 9.87
CA PHE A 312 -12.21 -6.71 9.30
C PHE A 312 -11.75 -5.73 10.39
N TYR A 313 -12.66 -5.13 11.15
CA TYR A 313 -12.30 -4.18 12.20
C TYR A 313 -11.46 -4.79 13.30
N LYS A 314 -11.87 -5.96 13.81
CA LYS A 314 -11.12 -6.66 14.85
C LYS A 314 -9.69 -6.96 14.38
N LYS A 315 -9.56 -7.60 13.21
CA LYS A 315 -8.24 -7.97 12.67
C LYS A 315 -7.40 -6.75 12.31
N ARG A 316 -8.00 -5.66 11.84
CA ARG A 316 -7.29 -4.41 11.55
C ARG A 316 -6.82 -3.75 12.84
N HIS A 317 -7.64 -3.72 13.89
CA HIS A 317 -7.25 -3.23 15.21
C HIS A 317 -6.02 -4.00 15.72
N ASP A 318 -6.09 -5.33 15.74
CA ASP A 318 -4.99 -6.20 16.18
C ASP A 318 -3.71 -5.93 15.37
N TYR A 319 -3.82 -5.83 14.04
CA TYR A 319 -2.69 -5.55 13.16
C TYR A 319 -2.03 -4.19 13.44
N VAL A 320 -2.83 -3.13 13.60
CA VAL A 320 -2.32 -1.78 13.87
C VAL A 320 -1.58 -1.75 15.22
N VAL A 321 -2.17 -2.37 16.25
CA VAL A 321 -1.57 -2.46 17.59
C VAL A 321 -0.28 -3.28 17.57
N GLU A 322 -0.28 -4.47 16.96
CA GLU A 322 0.91 -5.31 16.86
C GLU A 322 2.05 -4.60 16.13
N LYS A 323 1.73 -3.86 15.06
CA LYS A 323 2.71 -3.10 14.30
C LYS A 323 3.27 -1.92 15.10
N ALA A 324 2.44 -1.24 15.90
CA ALA A 324 2.90 -0.20 16.82
C ALA A 324 3.82 -0.75 17.92
N GLN A 325 3.47 -1.90 18.52
CA GLN A 325 4.31 -2.60 19.50
C GLN A 325 5.67 -3.01 18.90
N LYS A 326 5.69 -3.49 17.65
CA LYS A 326 6.94 -3.79 16.93
C LYS A 326 7.79 -2.54 16.70
N ALA A 327 7.16 -1.41 16.36
CA ALA A 327 7.85 -0.14 16.18
C ALA A 327 8.46 0.35 17.50
N GLU A 328 7.69 0.28 18.60
CA GLU A 328 8.13 0.62 19.95
C GLU A 328 9.32 -0.24 20.39
N LYS A 329 9.20 -1.57 20.30
CA LYS A 329 10.29 -2.51 20.62
C LYS A 329 11.54 -2.24 19.78
N LYS A 330 11.37 -1.99 18.48
CA LYS A 330 12.48 -1.70 17.57
C LYS A 330 13.18 -0.40 17.94
N PHE A 331 12.44 0.65 18.28
CA PHE A 331 13.00 1.91 18.75
C PHE A 331 13.82 1.69 20.02
N LEU A 332 13.26 1.00 21.02
CA LEU A 332 13.96 0.72 22.27
C LEU A 332 15.24 -0.09 22.03
N SER A 333 15.17 -1.18 21.25
CA SER A 333 16.33 -2.05 20.98
C SER A 333 17.52 -1.36 20.27
N LYS A 334 17.27 -0.27 19.54
CA LYS A 334 18.31 0.46 18.81
C LYS A 334 18.93 1.59 19.61
N ASN A 335 18.27 1.99 20.69
CA ASN A 335 18.56 3.22 21.42
C ASN A 335 18.80 2.97 22.92
N THR A 336 19.03 1.72 23.30
CA THR A 336 19.53 1.35 24.62
C THR A 336 21.00 1.70 24.73
N VAL A 337 21.37 2.38 25.83
CA VAL A 337 22.76 2.56 26.22
C VAL A 337 23.21 1.32 26.99
N GLU A 338 24.22 0.61 26.52
CA GLU A 338 24.84 -0.46 27.30
C GLU A 338 25.86 0.15 28.26
N LEU A 339 25.57 0.05 29.55
CA LEU A 339 26.49 0.44 30.63
C LEU A 339 27.17 -0.79 31.20
N ASP A 340 28.46 -0.67 31.53
CA ASP A 340 29.17 -1.68 32.32
C ASP A 340 28.66 -1.72 33.78
N ALA A 341 29.09 -2.74 34.53
CA ALA A 341 28.59 -2.99 35.88
C ALA A 341 28.88 -1.85 36.86
N ASP A 342 30.00 -1.14 36.69
CA ASP A 342 30.44 -0.07 37.58
C ASP A 342 29.66 1.22 37.27
N LEU A 343 29.42 1.53 36.00
CA LEU A 343 28.63 2.69 35.56
C LEU A 343 27.14 2.55 35.88
N LYS A 344 26.60 1.32 35.92
CA LYS A 344 25.21 1.06 36.37
C LYS A 344 24.94 1.50 37.81
N MET A 345 25.98 1.64 38.64
CA MET A 345 25.83 2.14 40.01
C MET A 345 25.61 3.66 40.07
N PHE A 346 25.98 4.39 39.02
CA PHE A 346 25.97 5.85 38.98
C PHE A 346 25.00 6.45 37.96
N PHE A 347 24.66 5.69 36.91
CA PHE A 347 23.86 6.18 35.80
C PHE A 347 22.73 5.23 35.43
N ASP A 348 21.56 5.80 35.12
CA ASP A 348 20.44 5.09 34.50
C ASP A 348 20.61 5.11 32.97
N ALA A 349 20.72 3.92 32.37
CA ALA A 349 20.84 3.73 30.94
C ALA A 349 19.64 4.32 30.16
N ASP A 350 18.43 4.26 30.72
CA ASP A 350 17.23 4.80 30.10
C ASP A 350 17.23 6.34 30.17
N GLU A 351 17.72 6.93 31.26
CA GLU A 351 17.87 8.38 31.38
C GLU A 351 18.93 8.94 30.40
N LEU A 352 20.08 8.26 30.30
CA LEU A 352 21.11 8.60 29.31
C LEU A 352 20.60 8.46 27.88
N ALA A 353 19.83 7.41 27.57
CA ALA A 353 19.21 7.24 26.27
C ALA A 353 18.22 8.38 25.95
N ARG A 354 17.40 8.79 26.92
CA ARG A 354 16.45 9.92 26.77
C ARG A 354 17.17 11.24 26.46
N ASN A 355 18.34 11.48 27.04
CA ASN A 355 19.12 12.71 26.83
C ASN A 355 19.59 12.89 25.38
N ASN A 356 19.71 11.80 24.61
CA ASN A 356 20.03 11.87 23.18
C ASN A 356 18.86 12.41 22.32
N TYR A 357 17.65 12.52 22.88
CA TYR A 357 16.44 12.99 22.20
C TYR A 357 16.04 14.38 22.71
N THR A 358 16.68 15.42 22.16
CA THR A 358 16.47 16.81 22.61
C THR A 358 15.34 17.55 21.86
N PHE A 359 14.96 17.06 20.68
CA PHE A 359 13.83 17.57 19.89
C PHE A 359 12.60 16.68 20.09
N ASP A 360 11.41 17.27 20.17
CA ASP A 360 10.13 16.54 20.28
C ASP A 360 10.08 15.57 21.49
N LYS A 361 10.60 16.06 22.64
CA LYS A 361 10.87 15.25 23.84
C LYS A 361 9.67 14.43 24.31
N LYS A 362 8.48 15.05 24.34
CA LYS A 362 7.25 14.41 24.84
C LYS A 362 6.73 13.32 23.89
N TYR A 363 6.92 13.47 22.58
CA TYR A 363 6.63 12.40 21.64
C TYR A 363 7.58 11.21 21.83
N TYR A 364 8.89 11.45 21.97
CA TYR A 364 9.85 10.36 22.17
C TYR A 364 9.73 9.72 23.55
N SER A 365 9.29 10.45 24.58
CA SER A 365 9.05 9.87 25.90
C SER A 365 7.99 8.77 25.84
N LEU A 366 7.00 8.85 24.95
CA LEU A 366 6.04 7.76 24.72
C LEU A 366 6.70 6.40 24.48
N TYR A 367 7.81 6.37 23.75
CA TYR A 367 8.52 5.12 23.47
C TYR A 367 9.20 4.57 24.72
N PHE A 368 9.91 5.44 25.45
CA PHE A 368 10.60 5.06 26.68
C PHE A 368 9.63 4.69 27.82
N ASP A 369 8.48 5.36 27.87
CA ASP A 369 7.41 5.11 28.84
C ASP A 369 6.49 3.94 28.42
N LYS A 370 6.74 3.31 27.25
CA LYS A 370 5.93 2.23 26.67
C LYS A 370 4.45 2.59 26.48
N LEU A 371 4.20 3.86 26.17
CA LEU A 371 2.89 4.43 25.90
C LEU A 371 2.62 4.60 24.40
N TYR A 372 3.62 4.46 23.53
CA TYR A 372 3.44 4.66 22.09
C TYR A 372 2.41 3.69 21.51
N ALA A 373 2.57 2.39 21.78
CA ALA A 373 1.63 1.38 21.27
C ALA A 373 0.22 1.57 21.86
N GLN A 374 0.13 1.98 23.14
CA GLN A 374 -1.14 2.27 23.80
C GLN A 374 -1.85 3.47 23.15
N ARG A 375 -1.13 4.55 22.86
CA ARG A 375 -1.71 5.74 22.21
C ARG A 375 -2.19 5.43 20.78
N ILE A 376 -1.47 4.61 20.03
CA ILE A 376 -1.94 4.13 18.72
C ILE A 376 -3.21 3.28 18.86
N LYS A 377 -3.30 2.44 19.90
CA LYS A 377 -4.50 1.66 20.22
C LYS A 377 -5.69 2.59 20.52
N ASP A 378 -5.50 3.59 21.39
CA ASP A 378 -6.55 4.55 21.77
C ASP A 378 -7.07 5.31 20.53
N LEU A 379 -6.17 5.72 19.63
CA LEU A 379 -6.54 6.35 18.35
C LEU A 379 -7.29 5.39 17.43
N GLN A 380 -6.88 4.12 17.38
CA GLN A 380 -7.55 3.11 16.59
C GLN A 380 -8.97 2.83 17.08
N GLU A 381 -9.19 2.83 18.39
CA GLU A 381 -10.51 2.72 19.00
C GLU A 381 -11.35 3.96 18.71
N TYR A 382 -10.79 5.15 18.92
CA TYR A 382 -11.51 6.40 18.71
C TYR A 382 -11.96 6.63 17.25
N TYR A 383 -11.08 6.36 16.28
CA TYR A 383 -11.35 6.59 14.86
C TYR A 383 -11.98 5.38 14.15
N GLY A 384 -11.80 4.16 14.67
CA GLY A 384 -12.13 2.91 13.98
C GLY A 384 -13.47 2.29 14.36
N GLN A 385 -14.19 2.83 15.35
CA GLN A 385 -15.38 2.21 15.92
C GLN A 385 -16.68 2.38 15.12
N THR A 386 -16.73 3.21 14.07
CA THR A 386 -18.02 3.53 13.42
C THR A 386 -17.89 3.80 11.93
N PHE A 387 -18.49 2.93 11.11
CA PHE A 387 -18.59 3.08 9.65
C PHE A 387 -19.93 3.62 9.18
N LYS A 388 -20.81 3.94 10.12
CA LYS A 388 -22.13 4.53 9.87
C LYS A 388 -22.04 5.89 9.20
#